data_AF-A0A088F176-F1
#
_entry.id   AF-A0A088F176-F1
#
_cell.length_a   1.000
_cell.length_b   1.000
_cell.length_c   1.000
_cell.angle_alpha   90.00
_cell.angle_beta   90.00
_cell.angle_gamma   90.00
#
_symmetry.space_group_name_H-M   'P 1'
#
loop_
_entity.id
_entity.type
_entity.pdbx_description
1 polymer ?
#
loop_
_entity_poly.entity_id
_entity_poly.type
_entity_poly.pdbx_seq_one_letter_code
_entity_poly.pdbx_strand_id
1 'polypeptide(L)'
;MKFVSLTLTVLLDLKSKGYNILTSRNNVGDENPSYYPIKVPDVREYLLRLDCRAMIAAFQEPAILVIEDVLNNSDDGTIEGQVFIEDDYQQRLEQRLQLYNQYYQFIANPEVYDFSFDPQGVLIRNHAVHTGDHAMYLEYLQLHYPDHVSSGMQDLEDLTRSLICLDTAQACDWFLTHRVAVIESDIWFCDEDAILKVLDVQQADYVWHISDDTEELIYSQITPQDILPLRDLFWIDPRIRKKM
;
A
#
# COMPACT_ATOMS: atom_id res chain seq x y z
N MET A 1 -3.96 4.62 -8.38
CA MET A 1 -4.91 3.50 -8.15
C MET A 1 -6.30 4.04 -8.42
N LYS A 2 -7.30 3.22 -8.77
CA LYS A 2 -8.64 3.78 -9.04
C LYS A 2 -9.76 2.79 -8.90
N PHE A 3 -10.95 3.30 -8.59
CA PHE A 3 -12.19 2.58 -8.80
C PHE A 3 -12.56 2.62 -10.28
N VAL A 4 -12.81 1.45 -10.86
CA VAL A 4 -13.36 1.32 -12.22
C VAL A 4 -14.67 0.54 -12.19
N SER A 5 -15.55 0.79 -13.14
CA SER A 5 -16.77 -0.01 -13.30
C SER A 5 -16.46 -1.49 -13.47
N LEU A 6 -17.22 -2.33 -12.77
CA LEU A 6 -17.04 -3.77 -12.82
C LEU A 6 -17.47 -4.30 -14.20
N THR A 7 -16.56 -4.98 -14.89
CA THR A 7 -16.79 -5.56 -16.22
C THR A 7 -16.15 -6.93 -16.31
N LEU A 8 -16.61 -7.78 -17.25
CA LEU A 8 -16.00 -9.10 -17.48
C LEU A 8 -14.51 -8.99 -17.81
N THR A 9 -14.11 -7.98 -18.61
CA THR A 9 -12.70 -7.72 -18.94
C THR A 9 -11.87 -7.44 -17.69
N VAL A 10 -12.39 -6.64 -16.77
CA VAL A 10 -11.73 -6.35 -15.48
C VAL A 10 -11.63 -7.60 -14.61
N LEU A 11 -12.68 -8.41 -14.53
CA LEU A 11 -12.66 -9.67 -13.79
C LEU A 11 -11.64 -10.67 -14.35
N LEU A 12 -11.51 -10.75 -15.68
CA LEU A 12 -10.51 -11.59 -16.33
C LEU A 12 -9.08 -11.12 -16.02
N ASP A 13 -8.83 -9.81 -16.06
CA ASP A 13 -7.54 -9.23 -15.66
C ASP A 13 -7.21 -9.53 -14.19
N LEU A 14 -8.14 -9.30 -13.28
CA LEU A 14 -7.98 -9.60 -11.86
C LEU A 14 -7.73 -11.10 -11.61
N LYS A 15 -8.46 -11.99 -12.30
CA LYS A 15 -8.25 -13.44 -12.24
C LYS A 15 -6.85 -13.83 -12.72
N SER A 16 -6.37 -13.22 -13.82
CA SER A 16 -5.01 -13.47 -14.33
C SER A 16 -3.91 -13.04 -13.34
N LYS A 17 -4.19 -12.02 -12.52
CA LYS A 17 -3.33 -11.55 -11.42
C LYS A 17 -3.47 -12.38 -10.14
N GLY A 18 -4.29 -13.43 -10.15
CA GLY A 18 -4.48 -14.38 -9.06
C GLY A 18 -5.53 -13.98 -8.02
N TYR A 19 -6.27 -12.89 -8.23
CA TYR A 19 -7.42 -12.55 -7.40
C TYR A 19 -8.57 -13.52 -7.65
N ASN A 20 -9.32 -13.85 -6.60
CA ASN A 20 -10.41 -14.83 -6.70
C ASN A 20 -11.70 -14.41 -5.97
N ILE A 21 -11.64 -13.39 -5.12
CA ILE A 21 -12.81 -12.83 -4.45
C ILE A 21 -12.78 -11.31 -4.55
N LEU A 22 -13.95 -10.70 -4.71
CA LEU A 22 -14.19 -9.28 -4.49
C LEU A 22 -15.01 -9.12 -3.22
N THR A 23 -14.53 -8.34 -2.27
CA THR A 23 -15.26 -8.03 -1.03
C THR A 23 -15.60 -6.55 -0.99
N SER A 24 -16.84 -6.23 -0.63
CA SER A 24 -17.24 -4.85 -0.35
C SER A 24 -17.20 -4.56 1.14
N ARG A 25 -16.94 -3.30 1.49
CA ARG A 25 -17.26 -2.76 2.82
C ARG A 25 -18.71 -2.23 2.89
N ASN A 26 -19.39 -2.14 1.75
CA ASN A 26 -20.76 -1.69 1.60
C ASN A 26 -21.73 -2.86 1.78
N ASN A 27 -22.99 -2.54 2.08
CA ASN A 27 -24.03 -3.54 2.28
C ASN A 27 -24.55 -4.08 0.94
N VAL A 28 -25.12 -5.28 0.95
CA VAL A 28 -25.73 -5.95 -0.22
C VAL A 28 -26.86 -5.13 -0.88
N GLY A 29 -27.39 -4.11 -0.18
CA GLY A 29 -28.48 -3.24 -0.66
C GLY A 29 -28.06 -1.86 -1.17
N ASP A 30 -26.77 -1.53 -1.24
CA ASP A 30 -26.31 -0.21 -1.70
C ASP A 30 -26.33 -0.14 -3.25
N GLU A 31 -26.86 0.96 -3.82
CA GLU A 31 -27.10 1.14 -5.27
C GLU A 31 -25.84 1.14 -6.17
N ASN A 32 -24.63 1.02 -5.60
CA ASN A 32 -23.39 0.87 -6.37
C ASN A 32 -22.23 0.40 -5.44
N PRO A 33 -22.09 -0.92 -5.19
CA PRO A 33 -21.09 -1.41 -4.23
C PRO A 33 -19.66 -1.16 -4.72
N SER A 34 -18.79 -0.70 -3.80
CA SER A 34 -17.35 -0.59 -4.04
C SER A 34 -16.65 -1.86 -3.56
N TYR A 35 -15.96 -2.54 -4.47
CA TYR A 35 -15.31 -3.82 -4.24
C TYR A 35 -13.79 -3.68 -4.14
N TYR A 36 -13.19 -4.50 -3.28
CA TYR A 36 -11.75 -4.66 -3.16
C TYR A 36 -11.38 -6.10 -3.51
N PRO A 37 -10.45 -6.32 -4.45
CA PRO A 37 -10.03 -7.65 -4.85
C PRO A 37 -9.11 -8.25 -3.78
N ILE A 38 -9.36 -9.52 -3.41
CA ILE A 38 -8.56 -10.28 -2.47
C ILE A 38 -8.16 -11.63 -3.06
N LYS A 39 -7.02 -12.14 -2.59
CA LYS A 39 -6.51 -13.48 -2.90
C LYS A 39 -6.71 -14.35 -1.68
N VAL A 40 -7.54 -15.39 -1.79
CA VAL A 40 -7.70 -16.38 -0.72
C VAL A 40 -7.16 -17.75 -1.15
N PRO A 41 -6.50 -18.52 -0.26
CA PRO A 41 -5.99 -19.84 -0.61
C PRO A 41 -7.09 -20.85 -1.00
N ASP A 42 -8.21 -20.80 -0.28
CA ASP A 42 -9.39 -21.64 -0.52
C ASP A 42 -10.66 -20.78 -0.38
N VAL A 43 -11.36 -20.58 -1.51
CA VAL A 43 -12.59 -19.80 -1.58
C VAL A 43 -13.71 -20.42 -0.75
N ARG A 44 -13.84 -21.75 -0.74
CA ARG A 44 -14.92 -22.45 -0.01
C ARG A 44 -14.71 -22.33 1.49
N GLU A 45 -13.48 -22.52 1.95
CA GLU A 45 -13.14 -22.34 3.37
C GLU A 45 -13.35 -20.89 3.81
N TYR A 46 -12.97 -19.93 2.97
CA TYR A 46 -13.16 -18.51 3.24
C TYR A 46 -14.64 -18.15 3.41
N LEU A 47 -15.51 -18.57 2.48
CA LEU A 47 -16.95 -18.34 2.56
C LEU A 47 -17.58 -19.00 3.80
N LEU A 48 -17.20 -20.26 4.09
CA LEU A 48 -17.72 -20.98 5.25
C LEU A 48 -17.34 -20.30 6.59
N ARG A 49 -16.15 -19.69 6.67
CA ARG A 49 -15.74 -18.90 7.83
C ARG A 49 -16.54 -17.60 7.98
N LEU A 50 -16.94 -16.97 6.88
CA LEU A 50 -17.76 -15.76 6.92
C LEU A 50 -19.18 -16.06 7.41
N ASP A 51 -19.81 -17.12 6.89
CA ASP A 51 -21.13 -17.57 7.35
C ASP A 51 -21.12 -17.88 8.86
N CYS A 52 -20.07 -18.54 9.34
CA CYS A 52 -19.88 -18.84 10.76
C CYS A 52 -19.70 -17.56 11.62
N ARG A 53 -19.09 -16.50 11.07
CA ARG A 53 -18.91 -15.23 11.79
C ARG A 53 -20.19 -14.39 11.82
N ALA A 54 -20.96 -14.36 10.73
CA ALA A 54 -22.27 -13.71 10.67
C ALA A 54 -23.27 -14.33 11.67
N MET A 55 -23.13 -15.63 11.98
CA MET A 55 -23.95 -16.29 13.01
C MET A 55 -23.63 -15.86 14.46
N ILE A 56 -22.42 -15.34 14.73
CA ILE A 56 -21.93 -15.11 16.11
C ILE A 56 -22.09 -13.65 16.54
N ALA A 57 -22.24 -12.72 15.60
CA ALA A 57 -22.40 -11.31 15.90
C ALA A 57 -23.41 -10.67 14.94
N ALA A 58 -24.10 -9.62 15.37
CA ALA A 58 -25.02 -8.82 14.53
C ALA A 58 -24.29 -8.03 13.41
N PHE A 59 -23.20 -8.57 12.88
CA PHE A 59 -22.49 -8.07 11.72
C PHE A 59 -23.34 -8.32 10.47
N GLN A 60 -23.53 -7.27 9.69
CA GLN A 60 -24.12 -7.38 8.37
C GLN A 60 -23.11 -8.08 7.45
N GLU A 61 -23.59 -9.05 6.66
CA GLU A 61 -22.74 -9.77 5.71
C GLU A 61 -22.26 -8.79 4.63
N PRO A 62 -20.93 -8.67 4.41
CA PRO A 62 -20.42 -7.82 3.33
C PRO A 62 -20.87 -8.38 1.98
N ALA A 63 -21.09 -7.50 1.00
CA ALA A 63 -21.32 -7.96 -0.37
C ALA A 63 -20.05 -8.63 -0.91
N ILE A 64 -20.17 -9.87 -1.37
CA ILE A 64 -19.06 -10.69 -1.86
C ILE A 64 -19.38 -11.20 -3.26
N LEU A 65 -18.40 -11.10 -4.15
CA LEU A 65 -18.44 -11.75 -5.45
C LEU A 65 -17.27 -12.73 -5.57
N VAL A 66 -17.58 -13.98 -5.90
CA VAL A 66 -16.57 -14.96 -6.31
C VAL A 66 -16.31 -14.75 -7.79
N ILE A 67 -15.08 -14.38 -8.15
CA ILE A 67 -14.74 -14.00 -9.54
C ILE A 67 -15.07 -15.13 -10.51
N GLU A 68 -14.78 -16.37 -10.13
CA GLU A 68 -15.06 -17.56 -10.95
C GLU A 68 -16.55 -17.75 -11.22
N ASP A 69 -17.40 -17.57 -10.19
CA ASP A 69 -18.84 -17.77 -10.31
C ASP A 69 -19.46 -16.69 -11.20
N VAL A 70 -19.00 -15.45 -11.07
CA VAL A 70 -19.46 -14.36 -11.95
C VAL A 70 -19.03 -14.64 -13.39
N LEU A 71 -17.78 -15.01 -13.63
CA LEU A 71 -17.29 -15.31 -14.98
C LEU A 71 -18.03 -16.49 -15.64
N ASN A 72 -18.45 -17.49 -14.86
CA ASN A 72 -19.13 -18.69 -15.38
C ASN A 72 -20.65 -18.51 -15.58
N ASN A 73 -21.28 -17.54 -14.93
CA ASN A 73 -22.74 -17.37 -14.95
C ASN A 73 -23.23 -16.06 -15.60
N SER A 74 -22.34 -15.18 -16.04
CA SER A 74 -22.73 -13.89 -16.62
C SER A 74 -23.06 -14.00 -18.12
N ASP A 75 -24.33 -13.86 -18.47
CA ASP A 75 -24.78 -13.57 -19.84
C ASP A 75 -24.63 -12.06 -20.11
N ASP A 76 -23.43 -11.60 -20.52
CA ASP A 76 -23.08 -10.24 -21.05
C ASP A 76 -23.70 -9.00 -20.34
N GLY A 77 -24.22 -9.19 -19.13
CA GLY A 77 -24.95 -8.22 -18.35
C GLY A 77 -24.01 -7.35 -17.54
N THR A 78 -24.34 -6.07 -17.45
CA THR A 78 -23.63 -5.09 -16.63
C THR A 78 -23.55 -5.59 -15.19
N ILE A 79 -22.33 -5.90 -14.74
CA ILE A 79 -22.09 -6.25 -13.34
C ILE A 79 -22.15 -4.94 -12.56
N GLU A 80 -23.06 -4.86 -11.59
CA GLU A 80 -23.24 -3.65 -10.78
C GLU A 80 -22.06 -3.46 -9.81
N GLY A 81 -21.64 -2.21 -9.63
CA GLY A 81 -20.54 -1.84 -8.74
C GLY A 81 -19.29 -1.33 -9.43
N GLN A 82 -18.35 -0.89 -8.61
CA GLN A 82 -16.99 -0.53 -9.03
C GLN A 82 -15.99 -1.36 -8.25
N VAL A 83 -14.86 -1.70 -8.87
CA VAL A 83 -13.77 -2.41 -8.22
C VAL A 83 -12.53 -1.53 -8.15
N PHE A 84 -11.87 -1.56 -7.01
CA PHE A 84 -10.58 -0.96 -6.82
C PHE A 84 -9.55 -1.75 -7.63
N ILE A 85 -9.00 -1.12 -8.67
CA ILE A 85 -7.87 -1.66 -9.41
C ILE A 85 -6.63 -0.93 -8.95
N GLU A 86 -5.72 -1.72 -8.42
CA GLU A 86 -4.34 -1.33 -8.24
C GLU A 86 -3.67 -1.25 -9.62
N ASP A 87 -3.00 -0.13 -9.92
CA ASP A 87 -2.37 0.10 -11.23
C ASP A 87 -1.36 -1.00 -11.57
N ASP A 88 -0.88 -1.01 -12.82
CA ASP A 88 0.30 -1.79 -13.21
C ASP A 88 1.51 -1.32 -12.38
N TYR A 89 1.73 -1.98 -11.24
CA TYR A 89 2.82 -1.67 -10.33
C TYR A 89 4.18 -1.75 -11.00
N GLN A 90 4.33 -2.62 -12.01
CA GLN A 90 5.58 -2.77 -12.74
C GLN A 90 5.82 -1.52 -13.60
N GLN A 91 4.82 -1.11 -14.38
CA GLN A 91 4.91 0.12 -15.18
C GLN A 91 5.13 1.36 -14.29
N ARG A 92 4.45 1.43 -13.14
CA ARG A 92 4.63 2.52 -12.17
C ARG A 92 6.06 2.55 -11.60
N LEU A 93 6.60 1.39 -11.21
CA LEU A 93 7.97 1.29 -10.71
C LEU A 93 8.96 1.76 -11.78
N GLU A 94 8.81 1.31 -13.03
CA GLU A 94 9.69 1.73 -14.13
C GLU A 94 9.66 3.25 -14.36
N GLN A 95 8.48 3.86 -14.34
CA GLN A 95 8.33 5.31 -14.47
C GLN A 95 8.97 6.05 -13.29
N ARG A 96 8.79 5.57 -12.05
CA ARG A 96 9.41 6.18 -10.87
C ARG A 96 10.91 6.03 -10.86
N LEU A 97 11.45 4.87 -11.25
CA LEU A 97 12.89 4.67 -11.38
C LEU A 97 13.49 5.67 -12.37
N GLN A 98 12.81 5.92 -13.49
CA GLN A 98 13.25 6.95 -14.46
C GLN A 98 13.22 8.35 -13.85
N LEU A 99 12.11 8.73 -13.22
CA LEU A 99 11.94 10.05 -12.61
C LEU A 99 12.96 10.30 -11.49
N TYR A 100 13.09 9.36 -10.56
CA TYR A 100 13.99 9.51 -9.41
C TYR A 100 15.43 9.45 -9.88
N ASN A 101 15.78 8.67 -10.91
CA ASN A 101 17.12 8.71 -11.47
C ASN A 101 17.43 10.05 -12.17
N GLN A 102 16.44 10.77 -12.73
CA GLN A 102 16.69 12.11 -13.26
C GLN A 102 17.04 13.11 -12.15
N TYR A 103 16.41 12.95 -10.98
CA TYR A 103 16.62 13.81 -9.82
C TYR A 103 17.92 13.46 -9.07
N TYR A 104 18.07 12.19 -8.68
CA TYR A 104 19.17 11.67 -7.86
C TYR A 104 20.39 11.22 -8.66
N GLN A 105 20.22 10.79 -9.91
CA GLN A 105 21.31 10.26 -10.73
C GLN A 105 21.98 9.00 -10.14
N PHE A 106 21.25 8.17 -9.39
CA PHE A 106 21.76 6.95 -8.75
C PHE A 106 22.31 5.90 -9.71
N ILE A 107 21.93 5.90 -11.00
CA ILE A 107 22.54 5.03 -12.01
C ILE A 107 23.93 5.55 -12.41
N ALA A 108 24.09 6.87 -12.51
CA ALA A 108 25.33 7.50 -12.94
C ALA A 108 26.35 7.61 -11.81
N ASN A 109 25.88 7.82 -10.57
CA ASN A 109 26.70 8.03 -9.38
C ASN A 109 26.27 7.10 -8.22
N PRO A 110 26.28 5.76 -8.42
CA PRO A 110 25.81 4.81 -7.40
C PRO A 110 26.60 4.87 -6.08
N GLU A 111 27.86 5.32 -6.12
CA GLU A 111 28.74 5.42 -4.96
C GLU A 111 28.38 6.54 -3.97
N VAL A 112 27.48 7.46 -4.37
CA VAL A 112 26.97 8.52 -3.49
C VAL A 112 26.00 7.97 -2.45
N TYR A 113 25.40 6.82 -2.73
CA TYR A 113 24.32 6.24 -1.95
C TYR A 113 24.81 5.06 -1.12
N ASP A 114 24.31 4.98 0.11
CA ASP A 114 24.53 3.85 0.99
C ASP A 114 23.18 3.21 1.36
N PHE A 115 23.24 2.11 2.11
CA PHE A 115 22.03 1.37 2.49
C PHE A 115 21.01 2.21 3.28
N SER A 116 21.45 3.28 3.96
CA SER A 116 20.57 4.15 4.74
C SER A 116 19.86 5.21 3.90
N PHE A 117 20.42 5.55 2.73
CA PHE A 117 19.86 6.51 1.79
C PHE A 117 20.15 6.06 0.36
N ASP A 118 19.27 5.20 -0.19
CA ASP A 118 19.34 4.72 -1.57
C ASP A 118 17.96 4.85 -2.24
N PRO A 119 17.76 5.86 -3.10
CA PRO A 119 16.47 6.08 -3.76
C PRO A 119 16.00 4.91 -4.62
N GLN A 120 16.91 4.19 -5.26
CA GLN A 120 16.54 3.03 -6.08
C GLN A 120 16.07 1.89 -5.18
N GLY A 121 16.83 1.58 -4.13
CA GLY A 121 16.47 0.56 -3.15
C GLY A 121 15.16 0.85 -2.44
N VAL A 122 14.86 2.11 -2.13
CA VAL A 122 13.59 2.53 -1.53
C VAL A 122 12.41 2.28 -2.47
N LEU A 123 12.52 2.65 -3.74
CA LEU A 123 11.47 2.41 -4.74
C LEU A 123 11.19 0.92 -4.92
N ILE A 124 12.24 0.10 -5.02
CA ILE A 124 12.13 -1.36 -5.16
C ILE A 124 11.51 -1.98 -3.90
N ARG A 125 11.92 -1.51 -2.71
CA ARG A 125 11.36 -1.96 -1.43
C ARG A 125 9.87 -1.62 -1.34
N ASN A 126 9.48 -0.38 -1.63
CA ASN A 126 8.08 0.06 -1.64
C ASN A 126 7.24 -0.82 -2.58
N HIS A 127 7.71 -1.03 -3.81
CA HIS A 127 7.06 -1.92 -4.77
C HIS A 127 6.91 -3.35 -4.22
N ALA A 128 7.99 -3.93 -3.68
CA ALA A 128 7.98 -5.28 -3.13
C ALA A 128 6.98 -5.44 -1.97
N VAL A 129 6.81 -4.42 -1.12
CA VAL A 129 5.81 -4.43 -0.04
C VAL A 129 4.39 -4.50 -0.60
N HIS A 130 4.08 -3.69 -1.62
CA HIS A 130 2.74 -3.62 -2.20
C HIS A 130 2.39 -4.84 -3.07
N THR A 131 3.36 -5.37 -3.83
CA THR A 131 3.10 -6.52 -4.72
C THR A 131 3.29 -7.87 -4.04
N GLY A 132 4.01 -7.90 -2.92
CA GLY A 132 4.49 -9.13 -2.30
C GLY A 132 5.65 -9.79 -3.05
N ASP A 133 6.18 -9.18 -4.10
CA ASP A 133 7.36 -9.67 -4.82
C ASP A 133 8.64 -9.34 -4.05
N HIS A 134 8.82 -10.02 -2.93
CA HIS A 134 9.98 -9.88 -2.06
C HIS A 134 11.28 -10.37 -2.73
N ALA A 135 11.17 -11.21 -3.78
CA ALA A 135 12.33 -11.73 -4.49
C ALA A 135 13.07 -10.61 -5.23
N MET A 136 12.33 -9.66 -5.81
CA MET A 136 12.92 -8.49 -6.47
C MET A 136 13.80 -7.67 -5.52
N TYR A 137 13.34 -7.42 -4.29
CA TYR A 137 14.13 -6.68 -3.30
C TYR A 137 15.32 -7.50 -2.78
N LEU A 138 15.15 -8.81 -2.61
CA LEU A 138 16.25 -9.71 -2.24
C LEU A 138 17.39 -9.68 -3.27
N GLU A 139 17.05 -9.81 -4.56
CA GLU A 139 18.03 -9.77 -5.65
C GLU A 139 18.78 -8.44 -5.66
N TYR A 140 18.05 -7.33 -5.46
CA TYR A 140 18.65 -6.01 -5.33
C TYR A 140 19.64 -5.93 -4.16
N LEU A 141 19.24 -6.36 -2.96
CA LEU A 141 20.11 -6.35 -1.79
C LEU A 141 21.35 -7.23 -1.97
N GLN A 142 21.22 -8.40 -2.58
CA GLN A 142 22.35 -9.30 -2.83
C GLN A 142 23.40 -8.67 -3.75
N LEU A 143 22.95 -7.89 -4.73
CA LEU A 143 23.82 -7.23 -5.69
C LEU A 143 24.49 -5.97 -5.11
N HIS A 144 23.74 -5.14 -4.39
CA HIS A 144 24.19 -3.81 -3.99
C HIS A 144 24.63 -3.71 -2.52
N TYR A 145 24.01 -4.48 -1.62
CA TYR A 145 24.22 -4.38 -0.17
C TYR A 145 24.25 -5.78 0.49
N PRO A 146 25.19 -6.66 0.12
CA PRO A 146 25.20 -8.07 0.57
C PRO A 146 25.25 -8.22 2.09
N ASP A 147 25.94 -7.30 2.79
CA ASP A 147 26.05 -7.30 4.26
C ASP A 147 24.73 -6.92 4.95
N HIS A 148 23.78 -6.32 4.23
CA HIS A 148 22.48 -5.89 4.75
C HIS A 148 21.33 -6.82 4.36
N VAL A 149 21.57 -7.88 3.59
CA VAL A 149 20.51 -8.80 3.10
C VAL A 149 19.65 -9.32 4.26
N SER A 150 20.27 -9.85 5.32
CA SER A 150 19.51 -10.41 6.45
C SER A 150 18.64 -9.37 7.16
N SER A 151 19.21 -8.20 7.46
CA SER A 151 18.47 -7.13 8.14
C SER A 151 17.39 -6.50 7.25
N GLY A 152 17.70 -6.28 5.96
CA GLY A 152 16.80 -5.64 5.01
C GLY A 152 15.60 -6.53 4.68
N MET A 153 15.81 -7.83 4.50
CA MET A 153 14.71 -8.77 4.26
C MET A 153 13.85 -8.97 5.50
N GLN A 154 14.45 -9.04 6.69
CA GLN A 154 13.67 -9.10 7.93
C GLN A 154 12.80 -7.83 8.10
N ASP A 155 13.38 -6.65 7.83
CA ASP A 155 12.65 -5.38 7.88
C ASP A 155 11.48 -5.31 6.91
N LEU A 156 11.68 -5.78 5.66
CA LEU A 156 10.64 -5.90 4.63
C LEU A 156 9.51 -6.79 5.11
N GLU A 157 9.82 -8.01 5.57
CA GLU A 157 8.79 -8.95 6.03
C GLU A 157 8.01 -8.43 7.24
N ASP A 158 8.69 -7.82 8.20
CA ASP A 158 8.04 -7.19 9.35
C ASP A 158 7.14 -6.04 8.90
N LEU A 159 7.55 -5.27 7.89
CA LEU A 159 6.73 -4.19 7.33
C LEU A 159 5.48 -4.76 6.68
N THR A 160 5.65 -5.68 5.72
CA THR A 160 4.54 -6.31 4.99
C THR A 160 3.50 -6.92 5.93
N ARG A 161 3.93 -7.53 7.06
CA ARG A 161 3.01 -8.08 8.07
C ARG A 161 2.25 -7.02 8.88
N SER A 162 2.82 -5.84 9.06
CA SER A 162 2.31 -4.80 9.97
C SER A 162 1.61 -3.65 9.26
N LEU A 163 1.84 -3.49 7.96
CA LEU A 163 1.35 -2.36 7.17
C LEU A 163 -0.18 -2.30 7.21
N ILE A 164 -0.71 -1.11 7.45
CA ILE A 164 -2.16 -0.84 7.43
C ILE A 164 -2.49 0.15 6.32
N CYS A 165 -3.66 0.00 5.71
CA CYS A 165 -4.19 0.91 4.70
C CYS A 165 -5.50 1.53 5.21
N LEU A 166 -5.52 2.85 5.31
CA LEU A 166 -6.63 3.64 5.85
C LEU A 166 -7.11 4.66 4.81
N ASP A 167 -8.41 4.96 4.81
CA ASP A 167 -8.94 6.14 4.13
C ASP A 167 -8.63 7.43 4.93
N THR A 168 -8.93 8.59 4.36
CA THR A 168 -8.66 9.90 5.00
C THR A 168 -9.30 10.05 6.39
N ALA A 169 -10.53 9.56 6.59
CA ALA A 169 -11.21 9.68 7.88
C ALA A 169 -10.57 8.76 8.93
N GLN A 170 -10.31 7.51 8.54
CA GLN A 170 -9.63 6.51 9.37
C GLN A 170 -8.20 6.95 9.72
N ALA A 171 -7.47 7.52 8.76
CA ALA A 171 -6.12 8.04 8.97
C ALA A 171 -6.13 9.22 9.96
N CYS A 172 -7.08 10.15 9.80
CA CYS A 172 -7.24 11.28 10.73
C CYS A 172 -7.46 10.80 12.17
N ASP A 173 -8.41 9.89 12.39
CA ASP A 173 -8.69 9.30 13.70
C ASP A 173 -7.48 8.55 14.27
N TRP A 174 -6.76 7.82 13.41
CA TRP A 174 -5.58 7.07 13.79
C TRP A 174 -4.44 7.99 14.25
N PHE A 175 -4.13 9.05 13.50
CA PHE A 175 -3.09 10.02 13.86
C PHE A 175 -3.41 10.73 15.18
N LEU A 176 -4.68 11.11 15.39
CA LEU A 176 -5.13 11.72 16.65
C LEU A 176 -5.01 10.76 17.84
N THR A 177 -5.45 9.52 17.66
CA THR A 177 -5.43 8.49 18.71
C THR A 177 -4.00 8.18 19.16
N HIS A 178 -3.07 8.12 18.21
CA HIS A 178 -1.66 7.79 18.47
C HIS A 178 -0.79 9.03 18.75
N ARG A 179 -1.39 10.24 18.76
CA ARG A 179 -0.71 11.52 18.98
C ARG A 179 0.49 11.72 18.05
N VAL A 180 0.31 11.36 16.78
CA VAL A 180 1.35 11.50 15.76
C VAL A 180 1.56 12.97 15.46
N ALA A 181 2.81 13.42 15.55
CA ALA A 181 3.18 14.81 15.32
C ALA A 181 3.95 14.98 14.00
N VAL A 182 4.81 14.01 13.65
CA VAL A 182 5.56 13.97 12.39
C VAL A 182 5.46 12.59 11.77
N ILE A 183 5.32 12.59 10.46
CA ILE A 183 5.36 11.41 9.61
C ILE A 183 6.56 11.56 8.67
N GLU A 184 7.27 10.47 8.43
CA GLU A 184 8.28 10.34 7.38
C GLU A 184 7.72 9.45 6.28
N SER A 185 7.68 9.95 5.05
CA SER A 185 7.24 9.20 3.87
C SER A 185 8.43 8.49 3.23
N ASP A 186 8.31 7.21 2.89
CA ASP A 186 9.41 6.48 2.25
C ASP A 186 9.74 7.02 0.85
N ILE A 187 8.73 7.25 0.04
CA ILE A 187 8.78 7.92 -1.27
C ILE A 187 8.03 9.26 -1.19
N TRP A 188 7.79 9.90 -2.34
CA TRP A 188 7.20 11.23 -2.36
C TRP A 188 5.82 11.23 -1.67
N PHE A 189 5.62 12.11 -0.70
CA PHE A 189 4.46 12.05 0.20
C PHE A 189 3.10 12.17 -0.48
N CYS A 190 3.04 12.73 -1.69
CA CYS A 190 1.83 12.81 -2.53
C CYS A 190 1.52 11.49 -3.26
N ASP A 191 2.46 10.55 -3.34
CA ASP A 191 2.22 9.24 -3.97
C ASP A 191 1.22 8.42 -3.11
N GLU A 192 0.15 7.92 -3.72
CA GLU A 192 -0.93 7.18 -3.01
C GLU A 192 -0.44 5.91 -2.30
N ASP A 193 0.65 5.31 -2.78
CA ASP A 193 1.30 4.11 -2.27
C ASP A 193 2.54 4.42 -1.42
N ALA A 194 2.79 5.70 -1.10
CA ALA A 194 3.84 6.03 -0.16
C ALA A 194 3.49 5.51 1.24
N ILE A 195 4.46 4.85 1.86
CA ILE A 195 4.36 4.26 3.19
C ILE A 195 4.82 5.29 4.22
N LEU A 196 3.90 5.62 5.10
CA LEU A 196 4.03 6.64 6.12
C LEU A 196 4.52 6.01 7.42
N LYS A 197 5.77 6.32 7.77
CA LYS A 197 6.40 5.91 9.01
C LYS A 197 6.20 6.98 10.08
N VAL A 198 5.69 6.56 11.24
CA VAL A 198 5.52 7.45 12.39
C VAL A 198 6.86 7.64 13.10
N LEU A 199 7.22 8.89 13.38
CA LEU A 199 8.39 9.21 14.20
C LEU A 199 7.96 9.45 15.66
N ASP A 200 8.52 8.68 16.59
CA ASP A 200 8.38 8.91 18.04
C ASP A 200 9.27 10.09 18.46
N VAL A 201 8.74 11.30 18.34
CA VAL A 201 9.44 12.54 18.71
C VAL A 201 8.75 13.14 19.94
N GLN A 202 9.50 13.35 21.02
CA GLN A 202 9.02 14.07 22.20
C GLN A 202 8.74 15.53 21.84
N GLN A 203 7.60 16.08 22.27
CA GLN A 203 7.20 17.47 21.99
C GLN A 203 8.26 18.53 22.33
N ALA A 204 9.19 18.23 23.25
CA ALA A 204 10.21 19.17 23.72
C ALA A 204 11.46 19.25 22.83
N ASP A 205 11.71 18.28 21.95
CA ASP A 205 12.87 18.24 21.05
C ASP A 205 12.56 18.80 19.66
N TYR A 206 11.43 19.51 19.53
CA TYR A 206 11.00 20.18 18.31
C TYR A 206 11.90 21.37 18.00
N VAL A 207 12.98 21.12 17.27
CA VAL A 207 13.58 22.13 16.40
C VAL A 207 13.01 21.91 15.02
N TRP A 208 12.11 22.80 14.59
CA TRP A 208 11.68 22.90 13.20
C TRP A 208 12.89 23.25 12.35
N HIS A 209 13.60 22.24 11.89
CA HIS A 209 14.16 22.27 10.56
C HIS A 209 13.16 21.52 9.69
N ILE A 210 12.02 22.16 9.39
CA ILE A 210 11.56 22.05 7.99
C ILE A 210 12.77 22.62 7.26
N SER A 211 13.63 21.75 6.73
CA SER A 211 14.53 22.22 5.71
C SER A 211 13.62 22.87 4.68
N ASP A 212 13.87 24.13 4.35
CA ASP A 212 13.23 24.76 3.18
C ASP A 212 13.44 23.90 1.92
N ASP A 213 14.35 22.91 1.98
CA ASP A 213 14.46 21.77 1.09
C ASP A 213 13.29 20.78 1.28
N THR A 214 12.09 21.18 0.87
CA THR A 214 10.99 20.27 0.51
C THR A 214 11.29 19.49 -0.78
N GLU A 215 12.56 19.40 -1.21
CA GLU A 215 12.95 18.90 -2.53
C GLU A 215 13.21 17.38 -2.55
N GLU A 216 13.50 16.77 -1.40
CA GLU A 216 13.80 15.33 -1.34
C GLU A 216 12.54 14.49 -1.59
N LEU A 217 12.62 13.62 -2.60
CA LEU A 217 11.54 12.72 -2.99
C LEU A 217 11.43 11.50 -2.07
N ILE A 218 12.49 11.12 -1.34
CA ILE A 218 12.46 10.04 -0.34
C ILE A 218 12.65 10.60 1.07
N TYR A 219 12.10 9.89 2.06
CA TYR A 219 12.26 10.22 3.49
C TYR A 219 11.88 11.65 3.88
N SER A 220 10.98 12.25 3.11
CA SER A 220 10.45 13.59 3.37
C SER A 220 9.52 13.55 4.58
N GLN A 221 9.61 14.60 5.42
CA GLN A 221 8.81 14.72 6.62
C GLN A 221 7.64 15.66 6.40
N ILE A 222 6.47 15.28 6.91
CA ILE A 222 5.23 16.02 6.78
C ILE A 222 4.37 15.86 8.02
N THR A 223 3.54 16.87 8.33
CA THR A 223 2.59 16.76 9.43
C THR A 223 1.33 16.01 8.96
N PRO A 224 0.62 15.32 9.87
CA PRO A 224 -0.69 14.74 9.54
C PRO A 224 -1.65 15.77 8.93
N GLN A 225 -1.65 17.01 9.42
CA GLN A 225 -2.58 18.05 8.94
C GLN A 225 -2.29 18.45 7.48
N ASP A 226 -1.03 18.44 7.07
CA ASP A 226 -0.63 18.84 5.72
C ASP A 226 -0.84 17.73 4.69
N ILE A 227 -0.69 16.46 5.08
CA ILE A 227 -0.84 15.32 4.15
C ILE A 227 -2.29 14.86 3.97
N LEU A 228 -3.14 14.98 5.01
CA LEU A 228 -4.55 14.55 4.97
C LEU A 228 -5.34 15.11 3.77
N PRO A 229 -5.20 16.39 3.36
CA PRO A 229 -5.92 16.92 2.20
C PRO A 229 -5.31 16.52 0.85
N LEU A 230 -4.13 15.90 0.82
CA LEU A 230 -3.42 15.60 -0.42
C LEU A 230 -3.72 14.20 -0.97
N ARG A 231 -4.32 13.32 -0.15
CA ARG A 231 -4.50 11.89 -0.45
C ARG A 231 -5.82 11.36 0.06
N ASP A 232 -6.32 10.35 -0.65
CA ASP A 232 -7.51 9.59 -0.27
C ASP A 232 -7.17 8.28 0.47
N LEU A 233 -5.93 7.79 0.29
CA LEU A 233 -5.43 6.53 0.85
C LEU A 233 -4.08 6.72 1.55
N PHE A 234 -3.95 6.07 2.70
CA PHE A 234 -2.81 6.19 3.60
C PHE A 234 -2.30 4.79 3.97
N TRP A 235 -1.11 4.45 3.48
CA TRP A 235 -0.38 3.28 3.92
C TRP A 235 0.49 3.67 5.10
N ILE A 236 0.25 3.11 6.27
CA ILE A 236 0.94 3.48 7.50
C ILE A 236 1.74 2.27 7.99
N ASP A 237 3.02 2.51 8.29
CA ASP A 237 3.84 1.61 9.09
C ASP A 237 3.59 1.91 10.57
N PRO A 238 2.84 1.07 11.30
CA PRO A 238 2.51 1.33 12.70
C PRO A 238 3.67 0.97 13.65
N ARG A 239 4.78 0.43 13.15
CA ARG A 239 5.93 0.02 13.97
C ARG A 239 6.64 1.27 14.49
N ILE A 240 6.36 1.65 15.74
CA ILE A 240 7.02 2.79 16.38
C ILE A 240 8.51 2.48 16.54
N ARG A 241 9.35 3.15 15.75
CA ARG A 241 10.81 3.13 15.93
C ARG A 241 11.23 4.39 16.67
N LYS A 242 11.84 4.22 17.83
CA LYS A 242 12.51 5.33 18.51
C LYS A 242 13.64 5.83 17.62
N LYS A 243 13.69 7.13 17.36
CA LYS A 243 14.88 7.75 16.76
C LYS A 243 16.03 7.54 17.75
N MET A 244 17.05 6.79 17.35
CA MET A 244 18.30 6.66 18.12
C MET A 244 19.09 7.97 18.04
#